data_AF-A0A6A3UC07-F1
#
_entry.id   AF-A0A6A3UC07-F1
#
_cell.length_a   1.000
_cell.length_b   1.000
_cell.length_c   1.000
_cell.angle_alpha   90.00
_cell.angle_beta   90.00
_cell.angle_gamma   90.00
#
_symmetry.space_group_name_H-M   'P 1'
#
loop_
_entity.id
_entity.type
_entity.pdbx_description
1 polymer ?
#
loop_
_entity_poly.entity_id
_entity_poly.type
_entity_poly.pdbx_seq_one_letter_code
_entity_poly.pdbx_strand_id
1 'polypeptide(L)'
;MKELASSSSTAIDTINREEVECLVEFQGVAIFKNELKPETKGMLDELGEAKIDVRIITGDNALTAVHVCRELEMPLKPKIAVVDVDAASGSTVYISADAVKTSTSAQWESFNSSNIDQVMAEYDLAMTGAALEKIRNDCGDDTIQRIIKQTPIFARVRPQQKTWIVEQLIEMGLVVGMCGDGTNDSGALKAAHVGLALSSAEASIVAPFTSKAKAILDVPVLLREGRCALTTSFQSFKFMCLYPIIQLSMVIVLAHVGSEADTEVLLANNQYVWDDMAIVLGLSIAMLYTGPTYKLSPDKPPNTLFSLSIVASIVGQVAIFIAGFAAALAVLHHEDSWFCSVKDALAYVNDPNATMYPNCVVFKDYDMEALEYSYEDTTTWLFVHLSYIVVALAFNILKDAFRLPFYTNRIFTTLAILALGLNLWFLLDTSGVINDTFQVMPIPASFRWKLLLLFIAELFITSGWEYIATRTLSNWYSKKSNTL
;
A
#
# COMPACT_ATOMS: atom_id res chain seq x y z
N MET A 1 17.70 23.21 -54.94
CA MET A 1 17.18 22.55 -56.16
C MET A 1 18.03 23.03 -57.32
N LYS A 2 18.22 22.21 -58.36
CA LYS A 2 18.96 22.58 -59.57
C LYS A 2 18.14 22.12 -60.76
N GLU A 3 17.74 23.04 -61.63
CA GLU A 3 17.09 22.68 -62.89
C GLU A 3 18.14 22.14 -63.86
N LEU A 4 17.96 20.89 -64.29
CA LEU A 4 18.78 20.27 -65.33
C LEU A 4 18.16 20.61 -66.69
N ALA A 5 18.92 21.21 -67.59
CA ALA A 5 18.43 21.58 -68.92
C ALA A 5 18.02 20.31 -69.70
N SER A 6 16.76 20.25 -70.15
CA SER A 6 16.15 19.07 -70.78
C SER A 6 16.56 18.80 -72.23
N SER A 7 17.73 19.26 -72.68
CA SER A 7 18.10 19.31 -74.10
C SER A 7 19.12 18.26 -74.56
N SER A 8 19.46 17.26 -73.76
CA SER A 8 20.27 16.12 -74.24
C SER A 8 19.65 14.79 -73.80
N SER A 9 19.44 13.90 -74.77
CA SER A 9 18.98 12.52 -74.63
C SER A 9 20.02 11.61 -73.95
N THR A 10 20.75 12.13 -72.97
CA THR A 10 21.71 11.40 -72.15
C THR A 10 20.94 10.75 -71.00
N ALA A 11 21.02 9.41 -70.92
CA ALA A 11 20.45 8.67 -69.81
C ALA A 11 20.99 9.23 -68.49
N ILE A 12 20.12 9.47 -67.51
CA ILE A 12 20.45 10.06 -66.20
C ILE A 12 21.63 9.32 -65.53
N ASP A 13 21.79 8.02 -65.83
CA ASP A 13 22.89 7.16 -65.37
C ASP A 13 24.29 7.52 -65.90
N THR A 14 24.43 8.49 -66.82
CA THR A 14 25.71 8.89 -67.42
C THR A 14 26.24 10.26 -66.97
N ILE A 15 25.50 10.97 -66.11
CA ILE A 15 25.88 12.31 -65.64
C ILE A 15 26.79 12.19 -64.41
N ASN A 16 27.89 12.96 -64.39
CA ASN A 16 28.85 12.93 -63.29
C ASN A 16 28.26 13.60 -62.03
N ARG A 17 28.40 12.97 -60.85
CA ARG A 17 27.78 13.42 -59.58
C ARG A 17 28.18 14.85 -59.21
N GLU A 18 29.43 15.20 -59.46
CA GLU A 18 29.99 16.53 -59.18
C GLU A 18 29.30 17.65 -59.96
N GLU A 19 28.82 17.36 -61.18
CA GLU A 19 28.09 18.30 -62.01
C GLU A 19 26.66 18.53 -61.50
N VAL A 20 26.07 17.56 -60.79
CA VAL A 20 24.73 17.66 -60.21
C VAL A 20 24.76 18.39 -58.86
N GLU A 21 25.78 18.16 -58.04
CA GLU A 21 25.91 18.72 -56.68
C GLU A 21 26.47 20.17 -56.64
N CYS A 22 26.95 20.72 -57.76
CA CYS A 22 27.46 22.10 -57.83
C CYS A 22 26.36 23.15 -58.09
N LEU A 23 26.53 24.35 -57.54
CA LEU A 23 25.63 25.52 -57.74
C LEU A 23 24.16 25.23 -57.40
N VAL A 24 23.92 24.40 -56.37
CA VAL A 24 22.56 24.11 -55.90
C VAL A 24 21.97 25.30 -55.15
N GLU A 25 20.69 25.60 -55.42
CA GLU A 25 19.97 26.65 -54.68
C GLU A 25 19.48 26.10 -53.34
N PHE A 26 19.72 26.85 -52.26
CA PHE A 26 19.19 26.51 -50.94
C PHE A 26 17.67 26.66 -50.93
N GLN A 27 16.95 25.61 -50.57
CA GLN A 27 15.49 25.59 -50.56
C GLN A 27 14.90 25.67 -49.15
N GLY A 28 15.63 25.19 -48.14
CA GLY A 28 15.14 25.17 -46.77
C GLY A 28 15.82 24.10 -45.92
N VAL A 29 15.36 24.00 -44.68
CA VAL A 29 15.79 22.99 -43.70
C VAL A 29 14.61 22.10 -43.37
N ALA A 30 14.82 20.78 -43.33
CA ALA A 30 13.87 19.83 -42.77
C ALA A 30 14.27 19.52 -41.32
N ILE A 31 13.40 19.84 -40.36
CA ILE A 31 13.62 19.60 -38.93
C ILE A 31 12.80 18.39 -38.51
N PHE A 32 13.46 17.39 -37.96
CA PHE A 32 12.83 16.22 -37.38
C PHE A 32 12.88 16.35 -35.85
N LYS A 33 11.72 16.39 -35.19
CA LYS A 33 11.60 16.41 -33.74
C LYS A 33 10.88 15.14 -33.28
N ASN A 34 11.41 14.47 -32.26
CA ASN A 34 10.67 13.46 -31.53
C ASN A 34 9.69 14.18 -30.60
N GLU A 35 8.40 14.03 -30.84
CA GLU A 35 7.37 14.61 -30.00
C GLU A 35 7.27 13.86 -28.67
N LEU A 36 7.05 14.63 -27.60
CA LEU A 36 6.80 14.07 -26.27
C LEU A 36 5.35 13.57 -26.21
N LYS A 37 5.14 12.47 -25.50
CA LYS A 37 3.77 11.99 -25.24
C LYS A 37 3.03 13.01 -24.38
N PRO A 38 1.82 13.46 -24.77
CA PRO A 38 1.11 14.54 -24.10
C PRO A 38 0.78 14.24 -22.63
N GLU A 39 0.59 12.97 -22.28
CA GLU A 39 0.31 12.53 -20.91
C GLU A 39 1.52 12.57 -19.96
N THR A 40 2.74 12.76 -20.48
CA THR A 40 3.98 12.65 -19.68
C THR A 40 4.07 13.72 -18.60
N LYS A 41 3.68 14.96 -18.92
CA LYS A 41 3.74 16.08 -17.96
C LYS A 41 2.82 15.83 -16.77
N GLY A 42 1.55 15.52 -17.02
CA GLY A 42 0.59 15.25 -15.95
C GLY A 42 0.97 14.05 -15.07
N MET A 43 1.62 13.04 -15.66
CA MET A 43 2.19 11.91 -14.91
C MET A 43 3.32 12.37 -13.98
N LEU A 44 4.26 13.18 -14.47
CA LEU A 44 5.37 13.71 -13.66
C LEU A 44 4.87 14.64 -12.54
N ASP A 45 3.85 15.46 -12.82
CA ASP A 45 3.21 16.31 -11.82
C ASP A 45 2.60 15.47 -10.68
N GLU A 46 1.89 14.39 -11.00
CA GLU A 46 1.32 13.46 -9.99
C GLU A 46 2.41 12.79 -9.15
N LEU A 47 3.54 12.39 -9.76
CA LEU A 47 4.68 11.82 -9.02
C LEU A 47 5.35 12.88 -8.12
N GLY A 48 5.48 14.11 -8.62
CA GLY A 48 6.02 15.25 -7.87
C GLY A 48 5.17 15.61 -6.65
N GLU A 49 3.85 15.70 -6.82
CA GLU A 49 2.89 15.89 -5.72
C GLU A 49 2.99 14.78 -4.66
N ALA A 50 3.24 13.54 -5.10
CA ALA A 50 3.44 12.39 -4.22
C ALA A 50 4.84 12.30 -3.60
N LYS A 51 5.71 13.30 -3.81
CA LYS A 51 7.10 13.36 -3.33
C LYS A 51 7.95 12.16 -3.78
N ILE A 52 7.76 11.73 -5.02
CA ILE A 52 8.57 10.68 -5.66
C ILE A 52 9.68 11.35 -6.45
N ASP A 53 10.93 10.99 -6.17
CA ASP A 53 12.09 11.45 -6.90
C ASP A 53 12.15 10.76 -8.28
N VAL A 54 12.15 11.54 -9.35
CA VAL A 54 12.15 11.05 -10.74
C VAL A 54 13.45 11.43 -11.42
N ARG A 55 14.11 10.44 -12.02
CA ARG A 55 15.40 10.60 -12.69
C ARG A 55 15.35 10.05 -14.10
N ILE A 56 16.11 10.65 -15.00
CA ILE A 56 16.19 10.25 -16.40
C ILE A 56 17.48 9.49 -16.65
N ILE A 57 17.39 8.29 -17.23
CA ILE A 57 18.53 7.43 -17.58
C ILE A 57 18.45 7.07 -19.07
N THR A 58 19.17 7.79 -19.92
CA THR A 58 19.08 7.68 -21.38
C THR A 58 20.42 7.41 -22.08
N GLY A 59 20.35 6.73 -23.23
CA GLY A 59 21.47 6.57 -24.14
C GLY A 59 21.74 7.80 -25.02
N ASP A 60 20.81 8.77 -25.03
CA ASP A 60 20.89 9.97 -25.86
C ASP A 60 21.92 10.99 -25.36
N ASN A 61 22.16 12.03 -26.16
CA ASN A 61 22.99 13.16 -25.79
C ASN A 61 22.44 13.90 -24.56
N ALA A 62 23.33 14.31 -23.64
CA ALA A 62 22.99 15.07 -22.45
C ALA A 62 22.20 16.34 -22.73
N LEU A 63 22.54 17.10 -23.78
CA LEU A 63 21.84 18.34 -24.12
C LEU A 63 20.39 18.09 -24.56
N THR A 64 20.14 16.99 -25.27
CA THR A 64 18.79 16.55 -25.65
C THR A 64 18.00 16.16 -24.40
N ALA A 65 18.60 15.38 -23.49
CA ALA A 65 17.96 15.00 -22.24
C ALA A 65 17.60 16.22 -21.38
N VAL A 66 18.52 17.18 -21.25
CA VAL A 66 18.28 18.45 -20.55
C VAL A 66 17.15 19.26 -21.21
N HIS A 67 17.11 19.31 -22.54
CA HIS A 67 16.04 19.97 -23.26
C HIS A 67 14.67 19.35 -22.97
N VAL A 68 14.58 18.01 -23.01
CA VAL A 68 13.35 17.27 -22.70
C VAL A 68 12.89 17.50 -21.26
N CYS A 69 13.81 17.47 -20.29
CA CYS A 69 13.46 17.71 -18.88
C CYS A 69 12.93 19.13 -18.65
N ARG A 70 13.48 20.12 -19.35
CA ARG A 70 12.99 21.51 -19.32
C ARG A 70 11.64 21.68 -20.00
N GLU A 71 11.40 20.99 -21.13
CA GLU A 71 10.11 20.99 -21.83
C GLU A 71 9.00 20.32 -20.99
N LEU A 72 9.36 19.32 -20.19
CA LEU A 72 8.46 18.65 -19.24
C LEU A 72 8.32 19.38 -17.89
N GLU A 73 9.00 20.52 -17.70
CA GLU A 73 8.98 21.30 -16.45
C GLU A 73 9.34 20.48 -15.20
N MET A 74 10.28 19.53 -15.33
CA MET A 74 10.77 18.77 -14.18
C MET A 74 11.36 19.71 -13.11
N PRO A 75 11.20 19.38 -11.81
CA PRO A 75 11.67 20.22 -10.70
C PRO A 75 13.21 20.17 -10.59
N LEU A 76 13.88 20.92 -11.47
CA LEU A 76 15.33 21.07 -11.55
C LEU A 76 15.75 22.47 -11.10
N LYS A 77 17.00 22.62 -10.67
CA LYS A 77 17.61 23.93 -10.46
C LYS A 77 17.65 24.74 -11.76
N PRO A 78 17.66 26.08 -11.68
CA PRO A 78 17.74 26.94 -12.87
C PRO A 78 18.98 26.66 -13.73
N LYS A 79 20.11 26.37 -13.09
CA LYS A 79 21.39 26.08 -13.77
C LYS A 79 21.66 24.58 -13.78
N ILE A 80 21.99 24.05 -14.95
CA ILE A 80 22.34 22.64 -15.15
C ILE A 80 23.77 22.56 -15.70
N ALA A 81 24.60 21.73 -15.07
CA ALA A 81 25.96 21.42 -15.50
C ALA A 81 25.97 20.07 -16.22
N VAL A 82 26.39 20.08 -17.49
CA VAL A 82 26.68 18.86 -18.24
C VAL A 82 28.10 18.43 -17.93
N VAL A 83 28.26 17.24 -17.37
CA VAL A 83 29.58 16.71 -16.98
C VAL A 83 29.95 15.57 -17.93
N ASP A 84 31.10 15.70 -18.58
CA ASP A 84 31.63 14.72 -19.53
C ASP A 84 33.15 14.54 -19.34
N VAL A 85 33.76 13.67 -20.15
CA VAL A 85 35.21 13.51 -20.21
C VAL A 85 35.74 14.20 -21.46
N ASP A 86 36.71 15.09 -21.28
CA ASP A 86 37.36 15.74 -22.41
C ASP A 86 38.19 14.72 -23.21
N ALA A 87 37.98 14.70 -24.53
CA ALA A 87 38.62 13.73 -25.41
C ALA A 87 40.13 13.94 -25.54
N ALA A 88 40.62 15.18 -25.34
CA ALA A 88 42.04 15.49 -25.47
C ALA A 88 42.82 15.22 -24.17
N SER A 89 42.29 15.67 -23.02
CA SER A 89 42.97 15.55 -21.73
C SER A 89 42.59 14.29 -20.94
N GLY A 90 41.49 13.61 -21.29
CA GLY A 90 40.95 12.49 -20.52
C GLY A 90 40.48 12.88 -19.11
N SER A 91 40.38 14.17 -18.82
CA SER A 91 39.97 14.71 -17.53
C SER A 91 38.47 14.95 -17.51
N THR A 92 37.84 14.79 -16.34
CA THR A 92 36.44 15.12 -16.16
C THR A 92 36.24 16.63 -16.19
N VAL A 93 35.29 17.07 -17.02
CA VAL A 93 35.00 18.48 -17.26
C VAL A 93 33.51 18.72 -17.19
N TYR A 94 33.12 19.96 -16.90
CA TYR A 94 31.72 20.37 -16.94
C TYR A 94 31.52 21.67 -17.72
N ILE A 95 30.29 21.84 -18.20
CA ILE A 95 29.86 23.03 -18.91
C ILE A 95 28.40 23.35 -18.55
N SER A 96 28.07 24.63 -18.42
CA SER A 96 26.66 25.04 -18.25
C SER A 96 25.87 24.76 -19.51
N ALA A 97 24.73 24.07 -19.38
CA ALA A 97 23.85 23.74 -20.50
C ALA A 97 23.36 24.97 -21.28
N ASP A 98 23.28 26.14 -20.64
CA ASP A 98 22.86 27.40 -21.26
C ASP A 98 24.00 28.06 -22.03
N ALA A 99 25.23 27.98 -21.53
CA ALA A 99 26.41 28.51 -22.21
C ALA A 99 26.66 27.85 -23.57
N VAL A 100 26.28 26.57 -23.72
CA VAL A 100 26.37 25.83 -24.99
C VAL A 100 25.45 26.43 -26.07
N LYS A 101 24.30 27.00 -25.69
CA LYS A 101 23.34 27.58 -26.66
C LYS A 101 23.76 28.95 -27.18
N THR A 102 24.43 29.75 -26.35
CA THR A 102 24.71 31.17 -26.63
C THR A 102 26.12 31.45 -27.13
N SER A 103 27.06 30.51 -27.00
CA SER A 103 28.48 30.80 -27.24
C SER A 103 29.07 29.90 -28.32
N THR A 104 29.71 30.51 -29.33
CA THR A 104 30.52 29.81 -30.35
C THR A 104 31.80 29.19 -29.78
N SER A 105 32.18 29.53 -28.55
CA SER A 105 33.36 29.03 -27.84
C SER A 105 33.11 28.92 -26.34
N ALA A 106 32.25 27.98 -25.93
CA ALA A 106 32.06 27.71 -24.51
C ALA A 106 33.27 26.93 -23.96
N GLN A 107 33.93 27.50 -22.94
CA GLN A 107 35.07 26.86 -22.29
C GLN A 107 34.57 25.82 -21.27
N TRP A 108 35.17 24.64 -21.33
CA TRP A 108 34.93 23.56 -20.39
C TRP A 108 35.75 23.81 -19.12
N GLU A 109 35.11 23.71 -17.97
CA GLU A 109 35.77 23.84 -16.68
C GLU A 109 36.10 22.45 -16.12
N SER A 110 37.15 22.34 -15.30
CA SER A 110 37.50 21.07 -14.68
C SER A 110 36.44 20.66 -13.66
N PHE A 111 36.19 19.36 -13.51
CA PHE A 111 35.28 18.81 -12.49
C PHE A 111 36.06 17.77 -11.68
N ASN A 112 36.39 18.10 -10.42
CA ASN A 112 37.29 17.32 -9.57
C ASN A 112 36.88 17.35 -8.09
N SER A 113 37.54 16.55 -7.26
CA SER A 113 37.23 16.43 -5.83
C SER A 113 37.22 17.76 -5.06
N SER A 114 37.94 18.79 -5.51
CA SER A 114 37.96 20.09 -4.82
C SER A 114 36.79 21.01 -5.20
N ASN A 115 36.13 20.81 -6.33
CA ASN A 115 35.03 21.68 -6.78
C ASN A 115 33.66 20.99 -6.88
N ILE A 116 33.59 19.67 -6.75
CA ILE A 116 32.35 18.88 -6.79
C ILE A 116 31.27 19.49 -5.88
N ASP A 117 31.62 19.85 -4.65
CA ASP A 117 30.65 20.39 -3.67
C ASP A 117 30.08 21.74 -4.08
N GLN A 118 30.94 22.61 -4.61
CA GLN A 118 30.55 23.93 -5.08
C GLN A 118 29.63 23.81 -6.30
N VAL A 119 29.99 22.94 -7.25
CA VAL A 119 29.20 22.71 -8.46
C VAL A 119 27.86 22.07 -8.11
N MET A 120 27.82 21.07 -7.23
CA MET A 120 26.58 20.42 -6.79
C MET A 120 25.68 21.34 -5.94
N ALA A 121 26.23 22.37 -5.30
CA ALA A 121 25.43 23.39 -4.63
C ALA A 121 24.74 24.31 -5.65
N GLU A 122 25.48 24.81 -6.64
CA GLU A 122 24.99 25.80 -7.61
C GLU A 122 24.17 25.19 -8.77
N TYR A 123 24.52 23.99 -9.22
CA TYR A 123 23.97 23.33 -10.41
C TYR A 123 23.26 22.02 -10.07
N ASP A 124 22.32 21.62 -10.92
CA ASP A 124 21.93 20.22 -11.08
C ASP A 124 22.78 19.56 -12.15
N LEU A 125 23.04 18.26 -12.01
CA LEU A 125 23.97 17.54 -12.88
C LEU A 125 23.26 16.79 -14.00
N ALA A 126 23.84 16.87 -15.20
CA ALA A 126 23.58 15.97 -16.32
C ALA A 126 24.87 15.20 -16.63
N MET A 127 24.98 13.99 -16.09
CA MET A 127 26.21 13.20 -16.10
C MET A 127 26.25 12.26 -17.31
N THR A 128 27.38 12.20 -18.03
CA THR A 128 27.58 11.16 -19.04
C THR A 128 28.07 9.84 -18.44
N GLY A 129 27.81 8.74 -19.14
CA GLY A 129 28.35 7.42 -18.76
C GLY A 129 29.88 7.39 -18.64
N ALA A 130 30.60 8.13 -19.49
CA ALA A 130 32.06 8.23 -19.42
C ALA A 130 32.52 8.99 -18.16
N ALA A 131 31.85 10.09 -17.81
CA ALA A 131 32.16 10.85 -16.61
C ALA A 131 31.93 10.04 -15.33
N LEU A 132 30.83 9.27 -15.26
CA LEU A 132 30.55 8.39 -14.11
C LEU A 132 31.67 7.39 -13.86
N GLU A 133 32.14 6.71 -14.91
CA GLU A 133 33.20 5.70 -14.81
C GLU A 133 34.53 6.35 -14.42
N LYS A 134 34.85 7.52 -15.00
CA LYS A 134 36.08 8.25 -14.69
C LYS A 134 36.11 8.74 -13.24
N ILE A 135 35.02 9.35 -12.76
CA ILE A 135 34.92 9.84 -11.38
C ILE A 135 34.99 8.69 -10.38
N ARG A 136 34.36 7.55 -10.68
CA ARG A 136 34.47 6.36 -9.82
C ARG A 136 35.92 5.94 -9.64
N ASN A 137 36.67 5.86 -10.74
CA ASN A 137 38.08 5.46 -10.72
C ASN A 137 38.97 6.48 -9.99
N ASP A 138 38.69 7.78 -10.14
CA ASP A 138 39.54 8.85 -9.62
C ASP A 138 39.20 9.24 -8.16
N CYS A 139 37.92 9.18 -7.76
CA CYS A 139 37.42 9.73 -6.49
C CYS A 139 36.83 8.67 -5.53
N GLY A 140 36.74 7.40 -5.94
CA GLY A 140 36.24 6.29 -5.13
C GLY A 140 34.71 6.15 -5.08
N ASP A 141 34.25 5.04 -4.51
CA ASP A 141 32.84 4.63 -4.51
C ASP A 141 31.94 5.55 -3.65
N ASP A 142 32.41 6.05 -2.51
CA ASP A 142 31.61 6.93 -1.63
C ASP A 142 31.24 8.27 -2.31
N THR A 143 32.21 8.86 -3.02
CA THR A 143 32.01 10.14 -3.72
C THR A 143 31.02 9.98 -4.87
N ILE A 144 31.15 8.91 -5.65
CA ILE A 144 30.25 8.67 -6.78
C ILE A 144 28.84 8.34 -6.33
N GLN A 145 28.65 7.63 -5.21
CA GLN A 145 27.32 7.41 -4.64
C GLN A 145 26.64 8.73 -4.28
N ARG A 146 27.38 9.66 -3.67
CA ARG A 146 26.85 11.00 -3.36
C ARG A 146 26.47 11.80 -4.61
N ILE A 147 27.29 11.73 -5.66
CA ILE A 147 27.02 12.37 -6.95
C ILE A 147 25.78 11.75 -7.59
N ILE A 148 25.71 10.41 -7.67
CA ILE A 148 24.56 9.68 -8.18
C ILE A 148 23.31 10.13 -7.44
N LYS A 149 23.33 10.19 -6.11
CA LYS A 149 22.18 10.59 -5.29
C LYS A 149 21.63 11.99 -5.63
N GLN A 150 22.46 12.92 -6.08
CA GLN A 150 22.02 14.29 -6.43
C GLN A 150 21.90 14.52 -7.95
N THR A 151 22.19 13.54 -8.78
CA THR A 151 22.13 13.67 -10.24
C THR A 151 20.73 13.29 -10.75
N PRO A 152 19.97 14.23 -11.34
CA PRO A 152 18.67 13.95 -11.94
C PRO A 152 18.76 13.33 -13.34
N ILE A 153 19.82 13.63 -14.11
CA ILE A 153 19.92 13.26 -15.52
C ILE A 153 21.22 12.47 -15.76
N PHE A 154 21.06 11.25 -16.28
CA PHE A 154 22.14 10.40 -16.76
C PHE A 154 21.97 10.19 -18.26
N ALA A 155 22.99 10.56 -19.04
CA ALA A 155 22.96 10.56 -20.49
C ALA A 155 24.13 9.79 -21.10
N ARG A 156 24.03 9.38 -22.36
CA ARG A 156 25.02 8.51 -23.04
C ARG A 156 25.45 7.31 -22.20
N VAL A 157 24.53 6.75 -21.41
CA VAL A 157 24.84 5.61 -20.54
C VAL A 157 24.68 4.30 -21.29
N ARG A 158 25.61 3.37 -21.06
CA ARG A 158 25.54 2.01 -21.60
C ARG A 158 24.52 1.17 -20.83
N PRO A 159 23.93 0.11 -21.42
CA PRO A 159 22.99 -0.76 -20.72
C PRO A 159 23.48 -1.27 -19.36
N GLN A 160 24.75 -1.69 -19.26
CA GLN A 160 25.36 -2.15 -18.01
C GLN A 160 25.44 -1.04 -16.95
N GLN A 161 25.68 0.20 -17.39
CA GLN A 161 25.73 1.35 -16.51
C GLN A 161 24.34 1.72 -15.97
N LYS A 162 23.27 1.50 -16.76
CA LYS A 162 21.89 1.69 -16.26
C LYS A 162 21.60 0.78 -15.07
N THR A 163 21.92 -0.50 -15.20
CA THR A 163 21.79 -1.48 -14.11
C THR A 163 22.60 -1.06 -12.89
N TRP A 164 23.85 -0.68 -13.10
CA TRP A 164 24.73 -0.25 -12.02
C TRP A 164 24.20 1.01 -11.29
N ILE A 165 23.70 2.02 -12.00
CA ILE A 165 23.09 3.21 -11.37
C ILE A 165 21.91 2.81 -10.47
N VAL A 166 21.05 1.90 -10.94
CA VAL A 166 19.92 1.38 -10.16
C VAL A 166 20.40 0.64 -8.91
N GLU A 167 21.41 -0.24 -9.04
CA GLU A 167 21.99 -0.97 -7.91
C GLU A 167 22.60 -0.03 -6.87
N GLN A 168 23.33 1.00 -7.29
CA GLN A 168 23.90 2.00 -6.36
C GLN A 168 22.82 2.74 -5.58
N LEU A 169 21.70 3.10 -6.22
CA LEU A 169 20.57 3.73 -5.52
C LEU A 169 19.94 2.79 -4.49
N ILE A 170 19.87 1.49 -4.80
CA ILE A 170 19.37 0.45 -3.89
C ILE A 170 20.32 0.27 -2.70
N GLU A 171 21.63 0.22 -2.93
CA GLU A 171 22.67 0.14 -1.88
C GLU A 171 22.61 1.32 -0.91
N MET A 172 22.18 2.51 -1.38
CA MET A 172 21.93 3.67 -0.52
C MET A 172 20.63 3.58 0.30
N GLY A 173 19.93 2.44 0.27
CA GLY A 173 18.69 2.20 1.01
C GLY A 173 17.43 2.79 0.37
N LEU A 174 17.48 3.18 -0.91
CA LEU A 174 16.32 3.70 -1.63
C LEU A 174 15.51 2.58 -2.27
N VAL A 175 14.18 2.72 -2.28
CA VAL A 175 13.29 1.85 -3.04
C VAL A 175 13.16 2.41 -4.46
N VAL A 176 13.76 1.71 -5.41
CA VAL A 176 13.86 2.14 -6.82
C VAL A 176 12.83 1.42 -7.68
N GLY A 177 12.04 2.18 -8.42
CA GLY A 177 11.24 1.70 -9.55
C GLY A 177 11.90 2.11 -10.87
N MET A 178 11.90 1.21 -11.87
CA MET A 178 12.42 1.49 -13.22
C MET A 178 11.31 1.30 -14.25
N CYS A 179 11.22 2.24 -15.20
CA CYS A 179 10.29 2.17 -16.32
C CYS A 179 11.08 2.33 -17.62
N GLY A 180 10.86 1.43 -18.58
CA GLY A 180 11.59 1.41 -19.85
C GLY A 180 10.88 0.59 -20.91
N ASP A 181 11.25 0.80 -22.18
CA ASP A 181 10.65 0.12 -23.33
C ASP A 181 11.67 -0.66 -24.16
N GLY A 182 12.96 -0.40 -23.99
CA GLY A 182 14.03 -0.98 -24.79
C GLY A 182 14.67 -2.23 -24.18
N THR A 183 15.28 -3.05 -25.05
CA THR A 183 16.16 -4.17 -24.64
C THR A 183 17.34 -3.68 -23.79
N ASN A 184 17.79 -2.45 -24.04
CA ASN A 184 18.83 -1.76 -23.29
C ASN A 184 18.48 -1.52 -21.81
N ASP A 185 17.19 -1.59 -21.45
CA ASP A 185 16.71 -1.36 -20.08
C ASP A 185 16.45 -2.66 -19.32
N SER A 186 16.54 -3.82 -19.98
CA SER A 186 16.20 -5.13 -19.39
C SER A 186 16.97 -5.44 -18.10
N GLY A 187 18.27 -5.13 -18.06
CA GLY A 187 19.09 -5.31 -16.86
C GLY A 187 18.64 -4.41 -15.70
N ALA A 188 18.40 -3.14 -15.98
CA ALA A 188 17.94 -2.17 -14.98
C ALA A 188 16.52 -2.46 -14.48
N LEU A 189 15.61 -2.89 -15.37
CA LEU A 189 14.26 -3.34 -15.03
C LEU A 189 14.28 -4.55 -14.11
N LYS A 190 15.26 -5.45 -14.27
CA LYS A 190 15.46 -6.62 -13.40
C LYS A 190 16.04 -6.25 -12.04
N ALA A 191 16.99 -5.33 -12.02
CA ALA A 191 17.69 -4.94 -10.80
C ALA A 191 16.84 -4.04 -9.89
N ALA A 192 15.92 -3.27 -10.46
CA ALA A 192 14.98 -2.45 -9.69
C ALA A 192 14.06 -3.31 -8.81
N HIS A 193 13.63 -2.76 -7.66
CA HIS A 193 12.63 -3.42 -6.81
C HIS A 193 11.31 -3.63 -7.55
N VAL A 194 10.97 -2.68 -8.44
CA VAL A 194 9.81 -2.75 -9.31
C VAL A 194 10.21 -2.31 -10.72
N GLY A 195 10.17 -3.23 -11.68
CA GLY A 195 10.36 -2.94 -13.10
C GLY A 195 9.04 -2.93 -13.87
N LEU A 196 8.77 -1.86 -14.62
CA LEU A 196 7.64 -1.75 -15.54
C LEU A 196 8.14 -1.64 -16.99
N ALA A 197 7.84 -2.65 -17.79
CA ALA A 197 8.09 -2.62 -19.24
C ALA A 197 6.93 -1.95 -19.98
N LEU A 198 7.22 -0.94 -20.81
CA LEU A 198 6.25 -0.27 -21.70
C LEU A 198 6.25 -0.85 -23.12
N SER A 199 6.81 -2.05 -23.32
CA SER A 199 6.84 -2.73 -24.61
C SER A 199 6.45 -4.19 -24.47
N SER A 200 5.99 -4.77 -25.58
CA SER A 200 5.64 -6.19 -25.71
C SER A 200 6.81 -7.04 -26.24
N ALA A 201 8.03 -6.48 -26.20
CA ALA A 201 9.26 -7.08 -26.70
C ALA A 201 10.04 -7.79 -25.57
N GLU A 202 11.27 -8.26 -25.82
CA GLU A 202 12.09 -9.01 -24.85
C GLU A 202 12.22 -8.36 -23.46
N ALA A 203 12.11 -7.03 -23.34
CA ALA A 203 12.07 -6.33 -22.06
C ALA A 203 10.92 -6.80 -21.13
N SER A 204 9.78 -7.24 -21.68
CA SER A 204 8.66 -7.78 -20.92
C SER A 204 8.92 -9.17 -20.33
N ILE A 205 9.90 -9.91 -20.86
CA ILE A 205 10.27 -11.24 -20.33
C ILE A 205 10.94 -11.09 -18.95
N VAL A 206 11.62 -9.97 -18.74
CA VAL A 206 12.47 -9.74 -17.57
C VAL A 206 11.79 -8.87 -16.51
N ALA A 207 10.94 -7.93 -16.93
CA ALA A 207 10.25 -7.02 -16.02
C ALA A 207 9.09 -7.73 -15.27
N PRO A 208 8.94 -7.53 -13.94
CA PRO A 208 7.80 -8.07 -13.18
C PRO A 208 6.44 -7.58 -13.68
N PHE A 209 6.36 -6.33 -14.17
CA PHE A 209 5.15 -5.74 -14.71
C PHE A 209 5.33 -5.35 -16.17
N THR A 210 4.29 -5.58 -16.98
CA THR A 210 4.26 -5.19 -18.40
C THR A 210 2.97 -4.44 -18.71
N SER A 211 3.12 -3.22 -19.23
CA SER A 211 2.02 -2.38 -19.68
C SER A 211 1.57 -2.81 -21.08
N LYS A 212 0.33 -3.31 -21.20
CA LYS A 212 -0.24 -3.72 -22.49
C LYS A 212 -0.50 -2.53 -23.42
N ALA A 213 -0.92 -1.39 -22.85
CA ALA A 213 -1.25 -0.18 -23.61
C ALA A 213 0.00 0.63 -24.04
N LYS A 214 1.19 0.27 -23.53
CA LYS A 214 2.45 1.02 -23.71
C LYS A 214 2.32 2.47 -23.22
N ALA A 215 1.48 2.68 -22.20
CA ALA A 215 1.11 3.98 -21.67
C ALA A 215 1.97 4.31 -20.46
N ILE A 216 2.55 5.51 -20.44
CA ILE A 216 3.37 5.96 -19.30
C ILE A 216 2.51 6.18 -18.03
N LEU A 217 1.20 6.39 -18.20
CA LEU A 217 0.22 6.49 -17.12
C LEU A 217 0.09 5.22 -16.28
N ASP A 218 0.58 4.08 -16.77
CA ASP A 218 0.57 2.84 -15.99
C ASP A 218 1.54 2.89 -14.79
N VAL A 219 2.51 3.83 -14.78
CA VAL A 219 3.40 4.07 -13.63
C VAL A 219 2.64 4.52 -12.38
N PRO A 220 1.88 5.65 -12.38
CA PRO A 220 1.10 6.05 -11.22
C PRO A 220 -0.05 5.09 -10.91
N VAL A 221 -0.63 4.39 -11.90
CA VAL A 221 -1.58 3.28 -11.63
C VAL A 221 -0.92 2.20 -10.77
N LEU A 222 0.25 1.70 -11.19
CA LEU A 222 0.97 0.65 -10.48
C LEU A 222 1.33 1.06 -9.05
N LEU A 223 1.74 2.31 -8.85
CA LEU A 223 2.04 2.85 -7.52
C LEU A 223 0.80 2.96 -6.62
N ARG A 224 -0.34 3.41 -7.16
CA ARG A 224 -1.61 3.48 -6.42
C ARG A 224 -2.09 2.09 -6.01
N GLU A 225 -2.06 1.13 -6.93
CA GLU A 225 -2.39 -0.26 -6.67
C GLU A 225 -1.45 -0.89 -5.63
N GLY A 226 -0.14 -0.66 -5.74
CA GLY A 226 0.85 -1.17 -4.77
C GLY A 226 0.62 -0.63 -3.35
N ARG A 227 0.33 0.67 -3.21
CA ARG A 227 0.02 1.29 -1.90
C ARG A 227 -1.30 0.79 -1.33
N CYS A 228 -2.31 0.61 -2.18
CA CYS A 228 -3.59 0.02 -1.81
C CYS A 228 -3.42 -1.41 -1.30
N ALA A 229 -2.76 -2.26 -2.09
CA ALA A 229 -2.49 -3.65 -1.76
C ALA A 229 -1.73 -3.79 -0.43
N LEU A 230 -0.67 -3.00 -0.23
CA LEU A 230 0.11 -3.02 1.01
C LEU A 230 -0.75 -2.62 2.22
N THR A 231 -1.54 -1.55 2.10
CA THR A 231 -2.43 -1.09 3.17
C THR A 231 -3.51 -2.13 3.48
N THR A 232 -4.12 -2.73 2.46
CA THR A 232 -5.13 -3.79 2.60
C THR A 232 -4.54 -5.03 3.27
N SER A 233 -3.31 -5.43 2.93
CA SER A 233 -2.61 -6.53 3.60
C SER A 233 -2.40 -6.27 5.09
N PHE A 234 -2.00 -5.05 5.48
CA PHE A 234 -1.88 -4.70 6.90
C PHE A 234 -3.21 -4.72 7.63
N GLN A 235 -4.30 -4.31 6.98
CA GLN A 235 -5.62 -4.39 7.58
C GLN A 235 -6.11 -5.81 7.74
N SER A 236 -5.95 -6.65 6.71
CA SER A 236 -6.28 -8.07 6.79
C SER A 236 -5.47 -8.75 7.89
N PHE A 237 -4.18 -8.40 8.04
CA PHE A 237 -3.35 -8.89 9.14
C PHE A 237 -3.92 -8.50 10.51
N LYS A 238 -4.28 -7.22 10.71
CA LYS A 238 -4.89 -6.76 11.98
C LYS A 238 -6.16 -7.55 12.31
N PHE A 239 -7.02 -7.79 11.33
CA PHE A 239 -8.24 -8.59 11.50
C PHE A 239 -7.92 -10.06 11.84
N MET A 240 -7.00 -10.67 11.10
CA MET A 240 -6.55 -12.05 11.33
C MET A 240 -5.87 -12.25 12.69
N CYS A 241 -5.25 -11.22 13.27
CA CYS A 241 -4.70 -11.28 14.62
C CYS A 241 -5.75 -11.08 15.72
N LEU A 242 -6.80 -10.28 15.49
CA LEU A 242 -7.80 -9.98 16.51
C LEU A 242 -8.86 -11.06 16.65
N TYR A 243 -9.34 -11.66 15.56
CA TYR A 243 -10.40 -12.67 15.66
C TYR A 243 -10.03 -13.84 16.59
N PRO A 244 -8.81 -14.44 16.54
CA PRO A 244 -8.50 -15.58 17.41
C PRO A 244 -8.39 -15.15 18.86
N ILE A 245 -7.97 -13.90 19.13
CA ILE A 245 -7.90 -13.36 20.49
C ILE A 245 -9.30 -13.21 21.08
N ILE A 246 -10.24 -12.69 20.27
CA ILE A 246 -11.64 -12.53 20.65
C ILE A 246 -12.27 -13.91 20.93
N GLN A 247 -12.12 -14.86 20.02
CA GLN A 247 -12.64 -16.23 20.15
C GLN A 247 -12.03 -16.97 21.34
N LEU A 248 -10.71 -16.87 21.52
CA LEU A 248 -10.01 -17.51 22.63
C LEU A 248 -10.46 -16.93 23.97
N SER A 249 -10.72 -15.62 24.06
CA SER A 249 -11.22 -15.00 25.30
C SER A 249 -12.58 -15.57 25.71
N MET A 250 -13.47 -15.78 24.74
CA MET A 250 -14.75 -16.44 24.95
C MET A 250 -14.57 -17.88 25.45
N VAL A 251 -13.77 -18.69 24.74
CA VAL A 251 -13.50 -20.09 25.11
C VAL A 251 -12.87 -20.21 26.49
N ILE A 252 -11.90 -19.36 26.83
CA ILE A 252 -11.23 -19.38 28.14
C ILE A 252 -12.23 -19.09 29.27
N VAL A 253 -13.12 -18.12 29.10
CA VAL A 253 -14.12 -17.81 30.13
C VAL A 253 -15.10 -18.96 30.30
N LEU A 254 -15.60 -19.54 29.22
CA LEU A 254 -16.51 -20.68 29.29
C LEU A 254 -15.85 -21.89 29.94
N ALA A 255 -14.61 -22.20 29.58
CA ALA A 255 -13.84 -23.26 30.21
C ALA A 255 -13.61 -23.01 31.71
N HIS A 256 -13.40 -21.75 32.12
CA HIS A 256 -13.26 -21.40 33.53
C HIS A 256 -14.58 -21.59 34.29
N VAL A 257 -15.70 -21.11 33.74
CA VAL A 257 -17.05 -21.31 34.30
C VAL A 257 -17.36 -22.80 34.44
N GLY A 258 -17.03 -23.60 33.42
CA GLY A 258 -17.16 -25.06 33.49
C GLY A 258 -16.30 -25.67 34.58
N SER A 259 -15.02 -25.29 34.67
CA SER A 259 -14.11 -25.79 35.70
C SER A 259 -14.58 -25.47 37.12
N GLU A 260 -15.20 -24.32 37.37
CA GLU A 260 -15.77 -23.98 38.68
C GLU A 260 -17.01 -24.81 39.04
N ALA A 261 -17.70 -25.32 38.03
CA ALA A 261 -18.88 -26.16 38.14
C ALA A 261 -18.58 -27.68 38.03
N ASP A 262 -17.30 -28.05 37.95
CA ASP A 262 -16.81 -29.44 37.75
C ASP A 262 -17.38 -30.11 36.48
N THR A 263 -17.50 -29.34 35.40
CA THR A 263 -18.05 -29.79 34.12
C THR A 263 -17.34 -29.15 32.91
N GLU A 264 -17.54 -29.70 31.72
CA GLU A 264 -17.03 -29.13 30.47
C GLU A 264 -18.09 -28.24 29.82
N VAL A 265 -17.90 -26.92 29.86
CA VAL A 265 -18.72 -25.96 29.10
C VAL A 265 -17.96 -25.54 27.85
N LEU A 266 -18.48 -25.92 26.69
CA LEU A 266 -17.88 -25.68 25.38
C LEU A 266 -18.89 -25.01 24.45
N LEU A 267 -18.38 -24.23 23.50
CA LEU A 267 -19.18 -23.68 22.40
C LEU A 267 -19.70 -24.82 21.52
N ALA A 268 -20.93 -24.65 21.03
CA ALA A 268 -21.54 -25.57 20.09
C ALA A 268 -20.83 -25.58 18.73
N ASN A 269 -20.84 -26.73 18.05
CA ASN A 269 -20.24 -26.85 16.71
C ASN A 269 -20.84 -25.85 15.71
N ASN A 270 -22.15 -25.62 15.78
CA ASN A 270 -22.83 -24.67 14.89
C ASN A 270 -22.45 -23.21 15.16
N GLN A 271 -22.12 -22.87 16.41
CA GLN A 271 -21.62 -21.55 16.79
C GLN A 271 -20.23 -21.31 16.17
N TYR A 272 -19.32 -22.28 16.26
CA TYR A 272 -18.02 -22.20 15.58
C TYR A 272 -18.14 -22.06 14.06
N VAL A 273 -19.00 -22.88 13.43
CA VAL A 273 -19.22 -22.81 11.98
C VAL A 273 -19.76 -21.44 11.58
N TRP A 274 -20.67 -20.86 12.36
CA TRP A 274 -21.19 -19.53 12.10
C TRP A 274 -20.12 -18.45 12.20
N ASP A 275 -19.38 -18.43 13.29
CA ASP A 275 -18.36 -17.42 13.57
C ASP A 275 -17.23 -17.48 12.52
N ASP A 276 -16.64 -18.66 12.31
CA ASP A 276 -15.46 -18.82 11.46
C ASP A 276 -15.81 -18.74 9.97
N MET A 277 -16.86 -19.45 9.53
CA MET A 277 -17.18 -19.59 8.11
C MET A 277 -18.06 -18.44 7.61
N ALA A 278 -19.12 -18.09 8.34
CA ALA A 278 -20.09 -17.11 7.85
C ALA A 278 -19.61 -15.67 8.08
N ILE A 279 -19.04 -15.38 9.26
CA ILE A 279 -18.60 -14.03 9.62
C ILE A 279 -17.12 -13.82 9.24
N VAL A 280 -16.20 -14.53 9.88
CA VAL A 280 -14.76 -14.24 9.78
C VAL A 280 -14.25 -14.47 8.36
N LEU A 281 -14.46 -15.66 7.79
CA LEU A 281 -14.00 -15.98 6.44
C LEU A 281 -14.65 -15.05 5.41
N GLY A 282 -15.98 -14.91 5.45
CA GLY A 282 -16.73 -14.06 4.53
C GLY A 282 -16.26 -12.61 4.51
N LEU A 283 -16.12 -11.99 5.68
CA LEU A 283 -15.66 -10.61 5.80
C LEU A 283 -14.17 -10.46 5.47
N SER A 284 -13.33 -11.43 5.84
CA SER A 284 -11.89 -11.43 5.57
C SER A 284 -11.56 -11.47 4.07
N ILE A 285 -12.28 -12.27 3.29
CA ILE A 285 -12.11 -12.33 1.84
C ILE A 285 -12.66 -11.03 1.22
N ALA A 286 -13.83 -10.60 1.64
CA ALA A 286 -14.49 -9.45 1.06
C ALA A 286 -13.71 -8.14 1.27
N MET A 287 -13.07 -7.94 2.43
CA MET A 287 -12.31 -6.71 2.72
C MET A 287 -11.09 -6.51 1.81
N LEU A 288 -10.56 -7.59 1.20
CA LEU A 288 -9.41 -7.55 0.29
C LEU A 288 -9.71 -6.86 -1.05
N TYR A 289 -10.98 -6.80 -1.45
CA TYR A 289 -11.42 -6.27 -2.75
C TYR A 289 -11.62 -4.75 -2.78
N THR A 290 -11.12 -4.03 -1.78
CA THR A 290 -11.22 -2.55 -1.75
C THR A 290 -10.21 -1.94 -2.71
N GLY A 291 -10.67 -1.16 -3.69
CA GLY A 291 -9.83 -0.58 -4.74
C GLY A 291 -8.99 0.63 -4.30
N PRO A 292 -7.98 1.02 -5.09
CA PRO A 292 -7.12 2.16 -4.80
C PRO A 292 -7.82 3.50 -5.04
N THR A 293 -7.32 4.54 -4.37
CA THR A 293 -7.70 5.93 -4.66
C THR A 293 -7.27 6.38 -6.06
N TYR A 294 -8.00 7.36 -6.63
CA TYR A 294 -7.73 7.87 -7.97
C TYR A 294 -6.53 8.82 -8.07
N LYS A 295 -6.01 9.33 -6.95
CA LYS A 295 -4.85 10.23 -6.93
C LYS A 295 -3.79 9.70 -5.99
N LEU A 296 -2.54 9.82 -6.38
CA LEU A 296 -1.43 9.42 -5.54
C LEU A 296 -1.25 10.40 -4.35
N SER A 297 -1.35 9.89 -3.13
CA SER A 297 -1.12 10.69 -1.90
C SER A 297 0.37 10.98 -1.69
N PRO A 298 0.78 12.06 -1.00
CA PRO A 298 2.16 12.23 -0.52
C PRO A 298 2.53 11.30 0.65
N ASP A 299 1.54 10.74 1.34
CA ASP A 299 1.77 9.86 2.49
C ASP A 299 2.32 8.49 2.05
N LYS A 300 3.11 7.86 2.91
CA LYS A 300 3.66 6.52 2.68
C LYS A 300 2.95 5.50 3.59
N PRO A 301 2.56 4.32 3.08
CA PRO A 301 2.11 3.22 3.94
C PRO A 301 3.19 2.86 4.99
N PRO A 302 2.82 2.23 6.11
CA PRO A 302 3.78 1.81 7.11
C PRO A 302 4.77 0.79 6.54
N ASN A 303 6.05 0.90 6.92
CA ASN A 303 7.12 0.04 6.40
C ASN A 303 7.23 -1.30 7.15
N THR A 304 6.61 -1.42 8.33
CA THR A 304 6.70 -2.62 9.18
C THR A 304 5.39 -2.90 9.91
N LEU A 305 5.15 -4.18 10.21
CA LEU A 305 4.02 -4.65 11.01
C LEU A 305 4.04 -4.11 12.45
N PHE A 306 5.24 -3.87 13.00
CA PHE A 306 5.44 -3.37 14.36
C PHE A 306 5.46 -1.84 14.46
N SER A 307 4.92 -1.14 13.46
CA SER A 307 4.74 0.30 13.55
C SER A 307 3.81 0.66 14.70
N LEU A 308 4.11 1.77 15.40
CA LEU A 308 3.35 2.21 16.57
C LEU A 308 1.85 2.30 16.30
N SER A 309 1.45 2.75 15.10
CA SER A 309 0.04 2.84 14.70
C SER A 309 -0.66 1.49 14.63
N ILE A 310 0.03 0.44 14.13
CA ILE A 310 -0.54 -0.91 14.03
C ILE A 310 -0.61 -1.55 15.40
N VAL A 311 0.46 -1.45 16.19
CA VAL A 311 0.50 -2.03 17.55
C VAL A 311 -0.51 -1.35 18.47
N ALA A 312 -0.57 -0.01 18.48
CA ALA A 312 -1.54 0.73 19.28
C ALA A 312 -2.99 0.42 18.85
N SER A 313 -3.23 0.25 17.55
CA SER A 313 -4.52 -0.22 17.03
C SER A 313 -4.88 -1.57 17.65
N ILE A 314 -4.07 -2.63 17.43
CA ILE A 314 -4.36 -3.98 17.94
C ILE A 314 -4.52 -3.99 19.47
N VAL A 315 -3.57 -3.43 20.21
CA VAL A 315 -3.59 -3.47 21.69
C VAL A 315 -4.82 -2.75 22.25
N GLY A 316 -5.18 -1.59 21.70
CA GLY A 316 -6.36 -0.89 22.17
C GLY A 316 -7.66 -1.58 21.78
N GLN A 317 -7.74 -2.21 20.59
CA GLN A 317 -8.90 -3.03 20.23
C GLN A 317 -9.07 -4.23 21.19
N VAL A 318 -7.97 -4.91 21.56
CA VAL A 318 -8.01 -5.98 22.57
C VAL A 318 -8.49 -5.45 23.91
N ALA A 319 -7.98 -4.31 24.38
CA ALA A 319 -8.38 -3.74 25.66
C ALA A 319 -9.86 -3.31 25.69
N ILE A 320 -10.36 -2.71 24.60
CA ILE A 320 -11.77 -2.31 24.45
C ILE A 320 -12.67 -3.54 24.45
N PHE A 321 -12.31 -4.57 23.68
CA PHE A 321 -13.04 -5.83 23.64
C PHE A 321 -13.09 -6.49 25.03
N ILE A 322 -11.95 -6.65 25.71
CA ILE A 322 -11.91 -7.25 27.06
C ILE A 322 -12.80 -6.47 28.05
N ALA A 323 -12.77 -5.13 27.99
CA ALA A 323 -13.61 -4.30 28.84
C ALA A 323 -15.11 -4.47 28.52
N GLY A 324 -15.47 -4.50 27.24
CA GLY A 324 -16.85 -4.75 26.79
C GLY A 324 -17.35 -6.14 27.17
N PHE A 325 -16.52 -7.15 26.96
CA PHE A 325 -16.80 -8.55 27.30
C PHE A 325 -16.96 -8.75 28.81
N ALA A 326 -16.06 -8.18 29.62
CA ALA A 326 -16.18 -8.18 31.08
C ALA A 326 -17.45 -7.44 31.55
N ALA A 327 -17.81 -6.33 30.90
CA ALA A 327 -19.05 -5.62 31.21
C ALA A 327 -20.29 -6.46 30.89
N ALA A 328 -20.30 -7.19 29.77
CA ALA A 328 -21.41 -8.09 29.41
C ALA A 328 -21.61 -9.19 30.46
N LEU A 329 -20.51 -9.81 30.92
CA LEU A 329 -20.54 -10.80 32.00
C LEU A 329 -20.94 -10.19 33.35
N ALA A 330 -20.46 -8.98 33.68
CA ALA A 330 -20.84 -8.31 34.92
C ALA A 330 -22.33 -7.97 34.95
N VAL A 331 -22.90 -7.54 33.82
CA VAL A 331 -24.34 -7.29 33.68
C VAL A 331 -25.13 -8.58 33.80
N LEU A 332 -24.63 -9.71 33.29
CA LEU A 332 -25.24 -11.04 33.47
C LEU A 332 -25.28 -11.44 34.95
N HIS A 333 -24.15 -11.37 35.66
CA HIS A 333 -24.06 -11.78 37.07
C HIS A 333 -24.83 -10.87 38.03
N HIS A 334 -25.24 -9.67 37.59
CA HIS A 334 -26.06 -8.76 38.38
C HIS A 334 -27.57 -9.03 38.23
N GLU A 335 -27.98 -9.97 37.37
CA GLU A 335 -29.40 -10.27 37.11
C GLU A 335 -29.97 -11.35 38.03
N ASP A 336 -30.28 -10.99 39.28
CA ASP A 336 -30.82 -11.94 40.27
C ASP A 336 -32.22 -12.51 39.94
N SER A 337 -32.90 -11.98 38.92
CA SER A 337 -34.32 -12.29 38.65
C SER A 337 -34.56 -13.50 37.75
N TRP A 338 -33.60 -13.87 36.89
CA TRP A 338 -33.73 -14.97 35.94
C TRP A 338 -32.42 -15.70 35.68
N PHE A 339 -31.28 -15.08 35.97
CA PHE A 339 -29.98 -15.73 35.80
C PHE A 339 -29.83 -16.87 36.80
N CYS A 340 -29.29 -17.98 36.30
CA CYS A 340 -28.91 -19.14 37.09
C CYS A 340 -27.57 -19.61 36.53
N SER A 341 -26.54 -19.64 37.37
CA SER A 341 -25.20 -20.05 36.96
C SER A 341 -25.17 -21.54 36.62
N VAL A 342 -24.23 -21.98 35.77
CA VAL A 342 -24.05 -23.41 35.46
C VAL A 342 -23.87 -24.25 36.74
N LYS A 343 -23.15 -23.71 37.72
CA LYS A 343 -22.92 -24.37 39.02
C LYS A 343 -24.21 -24.56 39.81
N ASP A 344 -25.05 -23.52 39.87
CA ASP A 344 -26.34 -23.59 40.59
C ASP A 344 -27.34 -24.47 39.84
N ALA A 345 -27.30 -24.47 38.51
CA ALA A 345 -28.11 -25.34 37.66
C ALA A 345 -27.76 -26.82 37.89
N LEU A 346 -26.48 -27.18 37.92
CA LEU A 346 -26.04 -28.55 38.22
C LEU A 346 -26.39 -28.99 39.63
N ALA A 347 -26.23 -28.10 40.62
CA ALA A 347 -26.65 -28.39 42.00
C ALA A 347 -28.15 -28.66 42.09
N TYR A 348 -28.97 -27.93 41.33
CA TYR A 348 -30.42 -28.10 41.28
C TYR A 348 -30.85 -29.41 40.61
N VAL A 349 -30.18 -29.82 39.52
CA VAL A 349 -30.52 -31.07 38.82
C VAL A 349 -30.07 -32.32 39.59
N ASN A 350 -28.91 -32.25 40.27
CA ASN A 350 -28.35 -33.39 40.99
C ASN A 350 -28.97 -33.64 42.38
N ASP A 351 -29.60 -32.63 43.01
CA ASP A 351 -30.26 -32.79 44.32
C ASP A 351 -31.77 -32.50 44.26
N PRO A 352 -32.64 -33.53 44.33
CA PRO A 352 -34.09 -33.37 44.28
C PRO A 352 -34.72 -32.70 45.52
N ASN A 353 -33.95 -32.48 46.60
CA ASN A 353 -34.40 -31.81 47.83
C ASN A 353 -33.78 -30.42 48.04
N ALA A 354 -32.97 -29.92 47.11
CA ALA A 354 -32.36 -28.60 47.23
C ALA A 354 -33.42 -27.49 47.31
N THR A 355 -33.30 -26.62 48.33
CA THR A 355 -34.15 -25.45 48.52
C THR A 355 -33.91 -24.39 47.44
N MET A 356 -34.63 -24.57 46.33
CA MET A 356 -35.30 -23.58 45.49
C MET A 356 -34.54 -22.29 45.13
N TYR A 357 -33.73 -22.35 44.08
CA TYR A 357 -33.54 -21.22 43.17
C TYR A 357 -34.66 -21.27 42.10
N PRO A 358 -35.72 -20.44 42.19
CA PRO A 358 -36.83 -20.48 41.22
C PRO A 358 -36.37 -20.18 39.79
N ASN A 359 -35.23 -19.54 39.62
CA ASN A 359 -34.64 -19.16 38.33
C ASN A 359 -34.01 -20.35 37.57
N CYS A 360 -33.66 -21.43 38.28
CA CYS A 360 -32.98 -22.59 37.70
C CYS A 360 -33.93 -23.70 37.20
N VAL A 361 -35.25 -23.51 37.36
CA VAL A 361 -36.27 -24.53 37.02
C VAL A 361 -36.23 -24.93 35.53
N VAL A 362 -35.85 -24.00 34.65
CA VAL A 362 -35.77 -24.21 33.21
C VAL A 362 -34.80 -25.34 32.85
N PHE A 363 -33.73 -25.54 33.63
CA PHE A 363 -32.72 -26.58 33.35
C PHE A 363 -33.20 -28.01 33.59
N LYS A 364 -34.39 -28.22 34.17
CA LYS A 364 -34.95 -29.56 34.38
C LYS A 364 -35.34 -30.27 33.08
N ASP A 365 -35.68 -29.49 32.05
CA ASP A 365 -36.12 -30.00 30.75
C ASP A 365 -34.95 -30.19 29.76
N TYR A 366 -33.72 -29.87 30.17
CA TYR A 366 -32.50 -29.97 29.36
C TYR A 366 -31.56 -31.07 29.87
N ASP A 367 -30.85 -31.71 28.95
CA ASP A 367 -29.83 -32.69 29.28
C ASP A 367 -28.55 -32.00 29.77
N MET A 368 -28.32 -32.06 31.07
CA MET A 368 -27.16 -31.46 31.74
C MET A 368 -25.92 -32.38 31.72
N GLU A 369 -26.03 -33.66 31.33
CA GLU A 369 -24.86 -34.54 31.17
C GLU A 369 -24.09 -34.19 29.88
N ALA A 370 -24.79 -33.72 28.85
CA ALA A 370 -24.19 -33.20 27.62
C ALA A 370 -23.99 -31.68 27.64
N LEU A 371 -24.59 -30.98 28.63
CA LEU A 371 -24.48 -29.53 28.88
C LEU A 371 -24.50 -28.67 27.61
N GLU A 372 -25.44 -29.01 26.72
CA GLU A 372 -25.59 -28.34 25.43
C GLU A 372 -26.03 -26.87 25.59
N TYR A 373 -26.61 -26.50 26.74
CA TYR A 373 -27.22 -25.19 26.95
C TYR A 373 -26.74 -24.52 28.24
N SER A 374 -26.24 -23.28 28.13
CA SER A 374 -25.95 -22.42 29.29
C SER A 374 -26.24 -20.94 29.02
N TYR A 375 -26.57 -20.19 30.09
CA TYR A 375 -26.83 -18.75 29.98
C TYR A 375 -25.55 -17.95 29.72
N GLU A 376 -24.43 -18.43 30.27
CA GLU A 376 -23.10 -17.89 30.09
C GLU A 376 -22.65 -18.08 28.64
N ASP A 377 -22.80 -19.28 28.06
CA ASP A 377 -22.53 -19.52 26.63
C ASP A 377 -23.39 -18.62 25.74
N THR A 378 -24.70 -18.61 25.98
CA THR A 378 -25.61 -17.80 25.17
C THR A 378 -25.27 -16.31 25.22
N THR A 379 -24.99 -15.78 26.41
CA THR A 379 -24.67 -14.35 26.58
C THR A 379 -23.33 -14.00 25.95
N THR A 380 -22.32 -14.86 26.15
CA THR A 380 -20.98 -14.63 25.59
C THR A 380 -21.02 -14.73 24.07
N TRP A 381 -21.64 -15.78 23.50
CA TRP A 381 -21.75 -15.95 22.07
C TRP A 381 -22.54 -14.83 21.39
N LEU A 382 -23.72 -14.45 21.91
CA LEU A 382 -24.54 -13.36 21.36
C LEU A 382 -23.85 -12.00 21.37
N PHE A 383 -22.93 -11.76 22.31
CA PHE A 383 -22.16 -10.53 22.38
C PHE A 383 -20.91 -10.58 21.48
N VAL A 384 -20.14 -11.67 21.57
CA VAL A 384 -18.82 -11.78 20.94
C VAL A 384 -18.88 -11.81 19.41
N HIS A 385 -19.88 -12.47 18.81
CA HIS A 385 -19.94 -12.52 17.35
C HIS A 385 -20.21 -11.13 16.72
N LEU A 386 -20.88 -10.25 17.46
CA LEU A 386 -21.09 -8.87 17.07
C LEU A 386 -19.79 -8.06 17.16
N SER A 387 -18.91 -8.37 18.12
CA SER A 387 -17.57 -7.77 18.24
C SER A 387 -16.68 -8.07 17.02
N TYR A 388 -16.79 -9.25 16.38
CA TYR A 388 -16.07 -9.52 15.13
C TYR A 388 -16.46 -8.52 14.03
N ILE A 389 -17.76 -8.22 13.91
CA ILE A 389 -18.29 -7.27 12.93
C ILE A 389 -17.85 -5.86 13.28
N VAL A 390 -17.84 -5.49 14.56
CA VAL A 390 -17.35 -4.19 15.05
C VAL A 390 -15.90 -3.97 14.64
N VAL A 391 -15.02 -4.95 14.87
CA VAL A 391 -13.61 -4.85 14.49
C VAL A 391 -13.45 -4.77 12.96
N ALA A 392 -14.19 -5.59 12.21
CA ALA A 392 -14.17 -5.55 10.75
C ALA A 392 -14.61 -4.18 10.21
N LEU A 393 -15.65 -3.59 10.80
CA LEU A 393 -16.14 -2.26 10.44
C LEU A 393 -15.15 -1.17 10.87
N ALA A 394 -14.62 -1.19 12.08
CA ALA A 394 -13.70 -0.17 12.58
C ALA A 394 -12.45 -0.04 11.72
N PHE A 395 -11.91 -1.15 11.21
CA PHE A 395 -10.76 -1.14 10.32
C PHE A 395 -11.06 -0.61 8.90
N ASN A 396 -12.30 -0.74 8.44
CA ASN A 396 -12.69 -0.37 7.07
C ASN A 396 -13.46 0.97 6.97
N ILE A 397 -14.09 1.42 8.04
CA ILE A 397 -14.95 2.61 8.05
C ILE A 397 -14.15 3.91 7.89
N LEU A 398 -12.91 3.91 8.38
CA LEU A 398 -12.04 5.06 8.30
C LEU A 398 -11.50 5.22 6.88
N LYS A 399 -11.72 6.40 6.31
CA LYS A 399 -11.15 6.74 5.01
C LYS A 399 -9.64 6.82 5.11
N ASP A 400 -8.97 5.90 4.43
CA ASP A 400 -7.53 5.91 4.24
C ASP A 400 -7.12 6.82 3.08
N ALA A 401 -5.84 7.21 3.06
CA ALA A 401 -5.27 7.98 1.95
C ALA A 401 -5.01 7.14 0.69
N PHE A 402 -5.01 5.80 0.81
CA PHE A 402 -4.58 4.89 -0.25
C PHE A 402 -5.73 4.13 -0.90
N ARG A 403 -6.83 3.91 -0.17
CA ARG A 403 -7.93 3.03 -0.56
C ARG A 403 -9.23 3.83 -0.67
N LEU A 404 -10.11 3.39 -1.55
CA LEU A 404 -11.45 3.96 -1.64
C LEU A 404 -12.24 3.67 -0.36
N PRO A 405 -13.29 4.45 -0.08
CA PRO A 405 -14.18 4.17 1.06
C PRO A 405 -14.77 2.77 0.98
N PHE A 406 -14.97 2.09 2.12
CA PHE A 406 -15.46 0.71 2.17
C PHE A 406 -16.78 0.49 1.42
N TYR A 407 -17.67 1.49 1.38
CA TYR A 407 -18.95 1.40 0.67
C TYR A 407 -18.82 1.26 -0.86
N THR A 408 -17.65 1.57 -1.43
CA THR A 408 -17.35 1.30 -2.84
C THR A 408 -17.17 -0.19 -3.11
N ASN A 409 -16.71 -0.94 -2.11
CA ASN A 409 -16.66 -2.39 -2.15
C ASN A 409 -18.05 -2.96 -1.84
N ARG A 410 -18.82 -3.19 -2.90
CA ARG A 410 -20.19 -3.69 -2.79
C ARG A 410 -20.27 -5.07 -2.14
N ILE A 411 -19.27 -5.93 -2.34
CA ILE A 411 -19.22 -7.28 -1.78
C ILE A 411 -19.10 -7.18 -0.25
N PHE A 412 -18.08 -6.46 0.23
CA PHE A 412 -17.85 -6.25 1.66
C PHE A 412 -19.04 -5.54 2.31
N THR A 413 -19.56 -4.49 1.69
CA THR A 413 -20.66 -3.70 2.26
C THR A 413 -21.93 -4.53 2.38
N THR A 414 -22.27 -5.31 1.36
CA THR A 414 -23.46 -6.18 1.39
C THR A 414 -23.30 -7.27 2.44
N LEU A 415 -22.15 -7.94 2.49
CA LEU A 415 -21.87 -8.98 3.50
C LEU A 415 -21.85 -8.42 4.92
N ALA A 416 -21.25 -7.26 5.15
CA ALA A 416 -21.21 -6.62 6.46
C ALA A 416 -22.62 -6.20 6.93
N ILE A 417 -23.45 -5.66 6.03
CA ILE A 417 -24.84 -5.30 6.36
C ILE A 417 -25.67 -6.56 6.64
N LEU A 418 -25.53 -7.61 5.84
CA LEU A 418 -26.23 -8.88 6.05
C LEU A 418 -25.81 -9.55 7.35
N ALA A 419 -24.50 -9.66 7.60
CA ALA A 419 -23.95 -10.21 8.84
C ALA A 419 -24.43 -9.39 10.04
N LEU A 420 -24.35 -8.06 9.98
CA LEU A 420 -24.83 -7.20 11.06
C LEU A 420 -26.33 -7.37 11.29
N GLY A 421 -27.15 -7.33 10.23
CA GLY A 421 -28.60 -7.46 10.33
C GLY A 421 -29.03 -8.81 10.90
N LEU A 422 -28.38 -9.90 10.48
CA LEU A 422 -28.70 -11.24 10.94
C LEU A 422 -28.26 -11.50 12.38
N ASN A 423 -27.08 -11.02 12.78
CA ASN A 423 -26.61 -11.15 14.16
C ASN A 423 -27.38 -10.22 15.13
N LEU A 424 -27.80 -9.03 14.67
CA LEU A 424 -28.75 -8.20 15.43
C LEU A 424 -30.11 -8.89 15.56
N TRP A 425 -30.56 -9.62 14.54
CA TRP A 425 -31.75 -10.45 14.64
C TRP A 425 -31.56 -11.58 15.66
N PHE A 426 -30.43 -12.28 15.66
CA PHE A 426 -30.13 -13.29 16.69
C PHE A 426 -30.19 -12.72 18.10
N LEU A 427 -29.59 -11.54 18.32
CA LEU A 427 -29.62 -10.87 19.61
C LEU A 427 -31.03 -10.47 20.05
N LEU A 428 -31.90 -10.04 19.13
CA LEU A 428 -33.24 -9.52 19.45
C LEU A 428 -34.36 -10.57 19.33
N ASP A 429 -34.10 -11.74 18.76
CA ASP A 429 -35.11 -12.78 18.53
C ASP A 429 -35.61 -13.45 19.80
N THR A 430 -36.86 -13.16 20.19
CA THR A 430 -37.53 -13.78 21.34
C THR A 430 -38.38 -14.99 20.98
N SER A 431 -38.46 -15.36 19.70
CA SER A 431 -39.33 -16.44 19.23
C SER A 431 -38.76 -17.84 19.47
N GLY A 432 -37.46 -17.94 19.79
CA GLY A 432 -36.78 -19.20 20.09
C GLY A 432 -36.38 -20.00 18.85
N VAL A 433 -36.48 -19.42 17.65
CA VAL A 433 -36.18 -20.10 16.37
C VAL A 433 -34.71 -20.54 16.30
N ILE A 434 -33.82 -19.78 16.93
CA ILE A 434 -32.38 -20.04 16.92
C ILE A 434 -31.92 -20.99 18.05
N ASN A 435 -32.76 -21.22 19.06
CA ASN A 435 -32.38 -21.90 20.30
C ASN A 435 -31.88 -23.32 20.04
N ASP A 436 -32.65 -24.13 19.31
CA ASP A 436 -32.28 -25.53 19.04
C ASP A 436 -31.13 -25.66 18.03
N THR A 437 -31.00 -24.69 17.11
CA THR A 437 -29.98 -24.75 16.06
C THR A 437 -28.60 -24.36 16.59
N PHE A 438 -28.53 -23.36 17.46
CA PHE A 438 -27.28 -22.85 18.02
C PHE A 438 -27.06 -23.23 19.49
N GLN A 439 -27.94 -24.08 20.03
CA GLN A 439 -27.93 -24.54 21.41
C GLN A 439 -27.90 -23.37 22.42
N VAL A 440 -28.71 -22.34 22.14
CA VAL A 440 -28.79 -21.12 22.97
C VAL A 440 -30.03 -21.12 23.87
N MET A 441 -29.85 -20.61 25.09
CA MET A 441 -30.89 -20.47 26.10
C MET A 441 -31.80 -19.26 25.86
N PRO A 442 -33.10 -19.35 26.19
CA PRO A 442 -34.00 -18.20 26.09
C PRO A 442 -33.69 -17.14 27.16
N ILE A 443 -33.19 -15.99 26.72
CA ILE A 443 -32.88 -14.83 27.59
C ILE A 443 -33.97 -13.75 27.48
N PRO A 444 -34.35 -13.06 28.59
CA PRO A 444 -35.36 -11.99 28.56
C PRO A 444 -35.03 -10.82 27.63
N ALA A 445 -36.07 -10.24 27.03
CA ALA A 445 -35.95 -9.10 26.11
C ALA A 445 -35.24 -7.89 26.75
N SER A 446 -35.50 -7.61 28.03
CA SER A 446 -34.87 -6.52 28.78
C SER A 446 -33.34 -6.63 28.81
N PHE A 447 -32.82 -7.85 28.96
CA PHE A 447 -31.38 -8.10 28.99
C PHE A 447 -30.76 -8.01 27.59
N ARG A 448 -31.45 -8.52 26.57
CA ARG A 448 -31.01 -8.38 25.16
C ARG A 448 -30.82 -6.91 24.74
N TRP A 449 -31.70 -6.02 25.22
CA TRP A 449 -31.52 -4.58 25.02
C TRP A 449 -30.29 -4.02 25.75
N LYS A 450 -29.93 -4.54 26.93
CA LYS A 450 -28.69 -4.16 27.63
C LYS A 450 -27.46 -4.59 26.84
N LEU A 451 -27.45 -5.81 26.31
CA LEU A 451 -26.38 -6.29 25.42
C LEU A 451 -26.27 -5.44 24.16
N LEU A 452 -27.40 -5.06 23.54
CA LEU A 452 -27.39 -4.17 22.38
C LEU A 452 -26.77 -2.80 22.71
N LEU A 453 -27.07 -2.23 23.87
CA LEU A 453 -26.47 -0.97 24.31
C LEU A 453 -24.95 -1.09 24.51
N LEU A 454 -24.49 -2.19 25.11
CA LEU A 454 -23.06 -2.48 25.23
C LEU A 454 -22.38 -2.60 23.86
N PHE A 455 -23.01 -3.32 22.92
CA PHE A 455 -22.54 -3.43 21.54
C PHE A 455 -22.44 -2.06 20.84
N ILE A 456 -23.48 -1.22 20.96
CA ILE A 456 -23.47 0.12 20.36
C ILE A 456 -22.33 0.96 20.95
N ALA A 457 -22.13 0.89 22.27
CA ALA A 457 -21.03 1.57 22.93
C ALA A 457 -19.66 1.06 22.43
N GLU A 458 -19.48 -0.26 22.32
CA GLU A 458 -18.26 -0.87 21.77
C GLU A 458 -17.99 -0.37 20.35
N LEU A 459 -18.99 -0.36 19.46
CA LEU A 459 -18.85 0.12 18.09
C LEU A 459 -18.29 1.56 18.01
N PHE A 460 -18.83 2.48 18.82
CA PHE A 460 -18.36 3.87 18.85
C PHE A 460 -16.96 4.00 19.45
N ILE A 461 -16.67 3.28 20.53
CA ILE A 461 -15.37 3.33 21.21
C ILE A 461 -14.27 2.73 20.31
N THR A 462 -14.50 1.56 19.73
CA THR A 462 -13.61 0.86 18.79
C THR A 462 -13.31 1.70 17.55
N SER A 463 -14.34 2.32 16.96
CA SER A 463 -14.17 3.21 15.80
C SER A 463 -13.41 4.50 16.17
N GLY A 464 -13.71 5.08 17.33
CA GLY A 464 -13.01 6.25 17.85
C GLY A 464 -11.54 5.98 18.16
N TRP A 465 -11.25 4.82 18.75
CA TRP A 465 -9.87 4.40 19.03
C TRP A 465 -9.07 4.17 17.76
N GLU A 466 -9.64 3.48 16.76
CA GLU A 466 -8.93 3.26 15.50
C GLU A 466 -8.57 4.58 14.82
N TYR A 467 -9.44 5.60 14.90
CA TYR A 467 -9.15 6.94 14.40
C TYR A 467 -7.97 7.59 15.13
N ILE A 468 -7.94 7.47 16.46
CA ILE A 468 -6.85 8.01 17.30
C ILE A 468 -5.53 7.30 16.98
N ALA A 469 -5.53 5.97 16.97
CA ALA A 469 -4.35 5.13 16.73
C ALA A 469 -3.73 5.37 15.35
N THR A 470 -4.56 5.45 14.31
CA THR A 470 -4.07 5.54 12.93
C THR A 470 -3.72 6.96 12.50
N ARG A 471 -4.47 7.99 12.94
CA ARG A 471 -4.24 9.37 12.50
C ARG A 471 -3.48 10.22 13.51
N THR A 472 -3.90 10.22 14.77
CA THR A 472 -3.35 11.19 15.75
C THR A 472 -1.98 10.75 16.25
N LEU A 473 -1.84 9.47 16.63
CA LEU A 473 -0.58 8.91 17.13
C LEU A 473 0.47 8.82 16.03
N SER A 474 0.08 8.44 14.81
CA SER A 474 0.98 8.41 13.65
C SER A 474 1.52 9.80 13.31
N ASN A 475 0.64 10.82 13.22
CA ASN A 475 1.05 12.19 12.92
C ASN A 475 1.93 12.80 14.03
N TRP A 476 1.64 12.48 15.29
CA TRP A 476 2.45 12.93 16.42
C TRP A 476 3.85 12.31 16.39
N TYR A 477 3.95 11.00 16.14
CA TYR A 477 5.22 10.30 16.05
C TYR A 477 6.05 10.75 14.86
N SER A 478 5.43 10.91 13.68
CA SER A 478 6.10 11.41 12.46
C SER A 478 6.65 12.82 12.64
N LYS A 479 5.89 13.74 13.28
CA LYS A 479 6.38 15.08 13.61
C LYS A 479 7.59 15.04 14.54
N LYS A 480 7.58 14.17 15.55
CA LYS A 480 8.66 14.03 16.52
C LYS A 480 9.93 13.43 15.91
N SER A 481 9.78 12.47 14.99
CA SER A 481 10.89 11.83 14.27
C SER A 481 11.54 12.72 13.22
N ASN A 482 10.84 13.75 12.71
CA ASN A 482 11.42 14.73 11.77
C ASN A 482 12.11 15.92 12.47
N THR A 483 11.97 16.03 13.81
CA THR A 483 12.63 17.06 14.64
C THR A 483 13.86 16.55 15.38
N LEU A 484 14.13 15.25 15.30
CA LEU A 484 15.35 14.58 15.79
C LEU A 484 16.17 14.16 14.57
#